data_AF-A0A6A5ACY3-F1
#
_entry.id   AF-A0A6A5ACY3-F1
#
_cell.length_a   1.000
_cell.length_b   1.000
_cell.length_c   1.000
_cell.angle_alpha   90.00
_cell.angle_beta   90.00
_cell.angle_gamma   90.00
#
_symmetry.space_group_name_H-M   'P 1'
#
loop_
_entity.id
_entity.type
_entity.pdbx_description
1 polymer ?
#
loop_
_entity_poly.entity_id
_entity_poly.type
_entity_poly.pdbx_seq_one_letter_code
_entity_poly.pdbx_strand_id
1 'polypeptide(L)'
;MVLHDVLVLMALLLLHVHALDYDFEGYPTRSGIGAWVDADTPLDARSKQSSRGESWDLVMSDEFEEEGRTFEAGKDHIWTALDIPDGVNAAIGLYTPANVYTKNGKLINRVDEVHTNVTYFNQWLEVPAIETNTLYYAAGMMQSWNKFCMQGGLIEVAAKLPGAINILPDDVHKSTTMNPNALGELWKDGVKTKLTPRDRVKDGAYYPTWPGIWLLGNLGRALFSASTSRMWPWTYNECDADLSPHQAISACDPNPGYGLHPNQGRGAPEIDILEGGGAA
;
A
#
# COMPACT_ATOMS: atom_id res chain seq x y z
N MET A 1 -7.63 -45.96 66.14
CA MET A 1 -8.17 -46.82 65.07
C MET A 1 -9.25 -45.99 64.36
N VAL A 2 -8.86 -44.90 63.67
CA VAL A 2 -8.55 -44.72 62.23
C VAL A 2 -9.78 -44.90 61.31
N LEU A 3 -9.90 -43.99 60.34
CA LEU A 3 -10.71 -43.95 59.09
C LEU A 3 -12.13 -43.35 59.21
N HIS A 4 -12.59 -42.39 58.41
CA HIS A 4 -12.02 -41.52 57.36
C HIS A 4 -13.05 -40.40 57.08
N ASP A 5 -12.59 -39.15 57.00
CA ASP A 5 -13.31 -38.08 56.31
C ASP A 5 -13.23 -38.33 54.80
N VAL A 6 -14.38 -38.39 54.12
CA VAL A 6 -14.45 -38.45 52.65
C VAL A 6 -14.62 -37.04 52.12
N LEU A 7 -13.51 -36.45 51.68
CA LEU A 7 -13.46 -35.21 50.94
C LEU A 7 -13.94 -35.49 49.50
N VAL A 8 -15.09 -34.94 49.10
CA VAL A 8 -15.56 -35.00 47.71
C VAL A 8 -14.80 -33.92 46.92
N LEU A 9 -13.78 -34.32 46.15
CA LEU A 9 -13.17 -33.46 45.13
C LEU A 9 -14.09 -33.43 43.90
N MET A 10 -14.78 -32.32 43.69
CA MET A 10 -15.39 -32.01 42.39
C MET A 10 -14.29 -31.47 41.48
N ALA A 11 -13.74 -32.30 40.59
CA ALA A 11 -12.89 -31.84 39.52
C ALA A 11 -13.75 -31.16 38.45
N LEU A 12 -13.72 -29.81 38.39
CA LEU A 12 -14.22 -29.09 37.23
C LEU A 12 -13.30 -29.42 36.04
N LEU A 13 -13.77 -30.26 35.13
CA LEU A 13 -13.23 -30.35 33.77
C LEU A 13 -13.52 -29.02 33.08
N LEU A 14 -12.53 -28.13 33.06
CA LEU A 14 -12.48 -27.00 32.13
C LEU A 14 -12.36 -27.57 30.72
N LEU A 15 -13.50 -27.83 30.09
CA LEU A 15 -13.58 -28.03 28.65
C LEU A 15 -13.09 -26.73 28.00
N HIS A 16 -11.81 -26.70 27.62
CA HIS A 16 -11.29 -25.72 26.69
C HIS A 16 -11.95 -26.03 25.34
N VAL A 17 -13.06 -25.34 25.07
CA VAL A 17 -13.61 -25.26 23.72
C VAL A 17 -12.61 -24.42 22.94
N HIS A 18 -11.60 -25.07 22.35
CA HIS A 18 -10.92 -24.49 21.23
C HIS A 18 -11.97 -24.44 20.11
N ALA A 19 -12.40 -23.22 19.77
CA ALA A 19 -12.97 -23.00 18.46
C ALA A 19 -11.87 -23.37 17.46
N LEU A 20 -11.93 -24.59 16.93
CA LEU A 20 -11.19 -24.95 15.73
C LEU A 20 -11.85 -24.13 14.63
N ASP A 21 -11.16 -23.10 14.18
CA ASP A 21 -11.50 -22.38 12.95
C ASP A 21 -11.29 -23.35 11.79
N TYR A 22 -12.38 -23.99 11.35
CA TYR A 22 -12.36 -25.00 10.30
C TYR A 22 -12.23 -24.39 8.88
N ASP A 23 -12.11 -23.07 8.73
CA ASP A 23 -12.12 -22.40 7.44
C ASP A 23 -10.76 -21.81 7.00
N PHE A 24 -9.69 -21.94 7.81
CA PHE A 24 -8.39 -21.31 7.51
C PHE A 24 -7.17 -22.22 7.55
N GLU A 25 -7.32 -23.54 7.54
CA GLU A 25 -6.22 -24.41 7.08
C GLU A 25 -6.20 -24.35 5.55
N GLY A 26 -5.67 -23.24 5.02
CA GLY A 26 -5.55 -22.97 3.59
C GLY A 26 -5.09 -24.22 2.85
N TYR A 27 -5.80 -24.57 1.78
CA TYR A 27 -5.58 -25.80 1.03
C TYR A 27 -4.08 -25.98 0.76
N PRO A 28 -3.44 -27.03 1.33
CA PRO A 28 -2.01 -27.20 1.18
C PRO A 28 -1.69 -27.35 -0.30
N THR A 29 -0.79 -26.51 -0.79
CA THR A 29 -0.38 -26.59 -2.19
C THR A 29 0.42 -27.87 -2.40
N ARG A 30 0.28 -28.49 -3.58
CA ARG A 30 1.05 -29.69 -3.90
C ARG A 30 2.56 -29.43 -3.94
N SER A 31 2.97 -28.19 -4.18
CA SER A 31 4.37 -27.76 -4.18
C SER A 31 4.94 -27.55 -2.77
N GLY A 32 4.10 -27.47 -1.73
CA GLY A 32 4.53 -27.12 -0.37
C GLY A 32 4.84 -25.64 -0.18
N ILE A 33 4.53 -24.80 -1.18
CA ILE A 33 4.71 -23.34 -1.14
C ILE A 33 3.40 -22.71 -0.65
N GLY A 34 3.46 -21.67 0.18
CA GLY A 34 2.25 -20.97 0.61
C GLY A 34 1.42 -20.46 -0.58
N ALA A 35 0.09 -20.44 -0.47
CA ALA A 35 -0.78 -20.08 -1.60
C ALA A 35 -0.55 -18.66 -2.15
N TRP A 36 0.03 -17.77 -1.34
CA TRP A 36 0.34 -16.37 -1.69
C TRP A 36 1.85 -16.10 -1.73
N VAL A 37 2.68 -17.14 -1.62
CA VAL A 37 4.14 -17.05 -1.65
C VAL A 37 4.60 -17.35 -3.06
N ASP A 38 5.36 -16.43 -3.64
CA ASP A 38 5.96 -16.62 -4.96
C ASP A 38 6.89 -17.85 -4.94
N ALA A 39 6.80 -18.66 -5.99
CA ALA A 39 7.62 -19.84 -6.14
C ALA A 39 9.11 -19.49 -6.28
N ASP A 40 9.42 -18.32 -6.82
CA ASP A 40 10.77 -17.81 -7.01
C ASP A 40 11.35 -17.19 -5.73
N THR A 41 10.54 -16.98 -4.68
CA THR A 41 11.04 -16.42 -3.41
C THR A 41 12.13 -17.31 -2.80
N PRO A 42 13.34 -16.76 -2.56
CA PRO A 42 14.47 -17.49 -1.96
C PRO A 42 14.11 -18.12 -0.62
N LEU A 43 14.63 -19.32 -0.34
CA LEU A 43 14.31 -20.06 0.88
C LEU A 43 14.71 -19.31 2.16
N ASP A 44 15.79 -18.52 2.12
CA ASP A 44 16.27 -17.71 3.23
C ASP A 44 15.43 -16.43 3.47
N ALA A 45 14.59 -16.04 2.50
CA ALA A 45 13.62 -14.96 2.66
C ALA A 45 12.28 -15.43 3.26
N ARG A 46 12.03 -16.75 3.33
CA ARG A 46 10.75 -17.31 3.79
C ARG A 46 10.56 -17.31 5.31
N SER A 47 11.58 -16.95 6.07
CA SER A 47 11.50 -16.79 7.51
C SER A 47 12.40 -15.65 7.98
N LYS A 48 11.95 -14.90 8.98
CA LYS A 48 12.72 -13.81 9.60
C LYS A 48 12.70 -13.94 11.11
N GLN A 49 13.79 -13.57 11.77
CA GLN A 49 13.75 -13.32 13.20
C GLN A 49 13.43 -11.86 13.46
N SER A 50 12.39 -11.62 14.25
CA SER A 50 12.06 -10.30 14.74
C SER A 50 13.15 -9.77 15.69
N SER A 51 13.15 -8.46 15.90
CA SER A 51 14.02 -7.81 16.90
C SER A 51 13.78 -8.30 18.34
N ARG A 52 12.68 -9.03 18.58
CA ARG A 52 12.30 -9.61 19.88
C ARG A 52 12.61 -11.10 19.98
N GLY A 53 13.25 -11.70 18.96
CA GLY A 53 13.64 -13.13 18.94
C GLY A 53 12.52 -14.09 18.52
N GLU A 54 11.33 -13.59 18.18
CA GLU A 54 10.26 -14.40 17.58
C GLU A 54 10.61 -14.73 16.13
N SER A 55 10.35 -15.97 15.71
CA SER A 55 10.40 -16.38 14.31
C SER A 55 9.12 -15.99 13.60
N TRP A 56 9.23 -15.35 12.45
CA TRP A 56 8.13 -14.97 11.58
C TRP A 56 8.24 -15.74 10.26
N ASP A 57 7.13 -16.35 9.86
CA ASP A 57 7.02 -17.06 8.60
C ASP A 57 6.47 -16.14 7.51
N LEU A 58 6.98 -16.30 6.29
CA LEU A 58 6.51 -15.55 5.13
C LEU A 58 5.10 -16.03 4.73
N VAL A 59 4.16 -15.08 4.65
CA VAL A 59 2.76 -15.36 4.29
C VAL A 59 2.38 -14.88 2.90
N MET A 60 3.14 -13.96 2.33
CA MET A 60 2.92 -13.40 0.99
C MET A 60 4.24 -12.87 0.43
N SER A 61 4.50 -13.10 -0.86
CA SER A 61 5.62 -12.49 -1.59
C SER A 61 5.32 -12.40 -3.08
N ASP A 62 6.06 -11.54 -3.77
CA ASP A 62 6.10 -11.45 -5.22
C ASP A 62 7.49 -10.94 -5.62
N GLU A 63 8.27 -11.76 -6.31
CA GLU A 63 9.60 -11.40 -6.82
C GLU A 63 9.51 -10.74 -8.21
N PHE A 64 8.36 -10.83 -8.87
CA PHE A 64 8.08 -10.27 -10.19
C PHE A 64 8.98 -10.84 -11.31
N GLU A 65 9.42 -12.09 -11.17
CA GLU A 65 10.33 -12.77 -12.11
C GLU A 65 9.63 -13.21 -13.42
N GLU A 66 8.32 -13.45 -13.39
CA GLU A 66 7.56 -13.76 -14.62
C GLU A 66 7.45 -12.51 -15.51
N GLU A 67 8.09 -12.56 -16.68
CA GLU A 67 8.18 -11.47 -17.65
C GLU A 67 6.84 -11.14 -18.32
N GLY A 68 6.54 -9.85 -18.47
CA GLY A 68 5.39 -9.39 -19.26
C GLY A 68 4.03 -9.60 -18.59
N ARG A 69 3.98 -9.82 -17.27
CA ARG A 69 2.73 -9.81 -16.50
C ARG A 69 2.04 -8.48 -16.70
N THR A 70 0.74 -8.56 -16.92
CA THR A 70 -0.19 -7.42 -16.89
C THR A 70 -1.00 -7.49 -15.61
N PHE A 71 -1.26 -6.32 -15.03
CA PHE A 71 -2.02 -6.18 -13.79
C PHE A 71 -3.42 -5.60 -14.04
N GLU A 72 -3.90 -5.67 -15.28
CA GLU A 72 -5.31 -5.41 -15.59
C GLU A 72 -6.22 -6.24 -14.67
N ALA A 73 -7.39 -5.68 -14.33
CA ALA A 73 -8.33 -6.32 -13.43
C ALA A 73 -8.67 -7.75 -13.88
N GLY A 74 -8.41 -8.72 -13.00
CA GLY A 74 -8.66 -10.14 -13.22
C GLY A 74 -7.59 -10.88 -14.04
N LYS A 75 -6.45 -10.25 -14.35
CA LYS A 75 -5.32 -10.90 -15.04
C LYS A 75 -4.24 -11.43 -14.10
N ASP A 76 -4.14 -10.85 -12.91
CA ASP A 76 -3.20 -11.27 -11.88
C ASP A 76 -3.95 -11.73 -10.62
N HIS A 77 -3.38 -12.74 -9.96
CA HIS A 77 -4.00 -13.42 -8.82
C HIS A 77 -3.72 -12.74 -7.47
N ILE A 78 -2.69 -11.89 -7.41
CA ILE A 78 -2.29 -11.17 -6.20
C ILE A 78 -2.66 -9.69 -6.31
N TRP A 79 -2.43 -9.10 -7.49
CA TRP A 79 -2.47 -7.66 -7.69
C TRP A 79 -3.53 -7.22 -8.70
N THR A 80 -3.93 -5.96 -8.61
CA THR A 80 -4.73 -5.27 -9.63
C THR A 80 -4.25 -3.83 -9.75
N ALA A 81 -3.95 -3.40 -10.98
CA ALA A 81 -3.74 -2.01 -11.30
C ALA A 81 -5.08 -1.29 -11.47
N LEU A 82 -5.12 -0.02 -11.10
CA LEU A 82 -6.27 0.85 -11.27
C LEU A 82 -6.26 1.54 -12.63
N ASP A 83 -7.47 1.81 -13.14
CA ASP A 83 -7.72 2.56 -14.37
C ASP A 83 -8.67 3.73 -14.06
N ILE A 84 -8.14 4.75 -13.39
CA ILE A 84 -8.93 5.89 -12.86
C ILE A 84 -8.07 7.16 -12.86
N PRO A 85 -8.68 8.37 -12.96
CA PRO A 85 -8.02 9.61 -12.59
C PRO A 85 -7.46 9.55 -11.18
N ASP A 86 -6.28 10.11 -10.98
CA ASP A 86 -5.82 10.37 -9.62
C ASP A 86 -6.66 11.51 -9.04
N GLY A 87 -7.62 11.12 -8.19
CA GLY A 87 -8.64 12.02 -7.64
C GLY A 87 -8.26 12.64 -6.30
N VAL A 88 -7.01 12.53 -5.85
CA VAL A 88 -6.54 13.05 -4.56
C VAL A 88 -5.30 13.93 -4.73
N ASN A 89 -4.95 14.71 -3.70
CA ASN A 89 -3.70 15.49 -3.61
C ASN A 89 -3.40 16.44 -4.79
N ALA A 90 -4.44 16.98 -5.45
CA ALA A 90 -4.30 17.82 -6.65
C ALA A 90 -3.47 17.16 -7.77
N ALA A 91 -3.55 15.83 -7.85
CA ALA A 91 -2.83 15.08 -8.85
C ALA A 91 -3.31 15.39 -10.27
N ILE A 92 -2.36 15.36 -11.20
CA ILE A 92 -2.55 15.75 -12.60
C ILE A 92 -2.41 14.55 -13.55
N GLY A 93 -2.50 13.34 -13.01
CA GLY A 93 -2.23 12.09 -13.72
C GLY A 93 -3.41 11.13 -13.75
N LEU A 94 -3.42 10.26 -14.76
CA LEU A 94 -4.28 9.10 -14.87
C LEU A 94 -3.52 7.86 -14.39
N TYR A 95 -4.13 7.07 -13.50
CA TYR A 95 -3.67 5.72 -13.26
C TYR A 95 -4.18 4.79 -14.35
N THR A 96 -3.28 3.99 -14.92
CA THR A 96 -3.63 3.03 -15.95
C THR A 96 -2.83 1.72 -15.80
N PRO A 97 -3.45 0.55 -16.06
CA PRO A 97 -2.75 -0.74 -16.03
C PRO A 97 -1.61 -0.84 -17.03
N ALA A 98 -1.65 -0.10 -18.14
CA ALA A 98 -0.60 -0.09 -19.16
C ALA A 98 0.77 0.40 -18.64
N ASN A 99 0.76 1.10 -17.51
CA ASN A 99 1.95 1.67 -16.88
C ASN A 99 2.54 0.77 -15.80
N VAL A 100 1.91 -0.37 -15.50
CA VAL A 100 2.40 -1.36 -14.54
C VAL A 100 2.59 -2.70 -15.25
N TYR A 101 3.82 -3.21 -15.27
CA TYR A 101 4.16 -4.48 -15.90
C TYR A 101 5.45 -5.03 -15.32
N THR A 102 5.72 -6.32 -15.54
CA THR A 102 7.02 -6.91 -15.19
C THR A 102 7.98 -6.87 -16.37
N LYS A 103 9.24 -6.51 -16.10
CA LYS A 103 10.31 -6.51 -17.09
C LYS A 103 11.67 -6.72 -16.46
N ASN A 104 12.43 -7.68 -16.97
CA ASN A 104 13.75 -8.10 -16.48
C ASN A 104 13.76 -8.42 -14.98
N GLY A 105 12.81 -9.25 -14.54
CA GLY A 105 12.70 -9.73 -13.16
C GLY A 105 12.31 -8.66 -12.15
N LYS A 106 11.54 -7.66 -12.59
CA LYS A 106 11.16 -6.50 -11.77
C LYS A 106 9.79 -6.01 -12.13
N LEU A 107 9.05 -5.57 -11.14
CA LEU A 107 7.91 -4.68 -11.35
C LEU A 107 8.39 -3.32 -11.85
N ILE A 108 7.82 -2.87 -12.97
CA ILE A 108 8.01 -1.55 -13.52
C ILE A 108 6.70 -0.78 -13.36
N ASN A 109 6.76 0.33 -12.62
CA ASN A 109 5.73 1.34 -12.59
C ASN A 109 6.25 2.58 -13.33
N ARG A 110 5.83 2.73 -14.59
CA ARG A 110 6.33 3.78 -15.50
C ARG A 110 5.46 5.03 -15.38
N VAL A 111 6.08 6.20 -15.45
CA VAL A 111 5.38 7.48 -15.58
C VAL A 111 5.65 8.06 -16.96
N ASP A 112 4.60 8.41 -17.68
CA ASP A 112 4.66 9.00 -19.02
C ASP A 112 3.98 10.37 -19.02
N GLU A 113 4.52 11.32 -19.78
CA GLU A 113 3.83 12.58 -20.12
C GLU A 113 2.85 12.29 -21.26
N VAL A 114 1.55 12.26 -20.94
CA VAL A 114 0.47 11.95 -21.89
C VAL A 114 -0.75 12.77 -21.54
N HIS A 115 -1.25 13.52 -22.53
CA HIS A 115 -2.43 14.37 -22.35
C HIS A 115 -3.70 13.57 -22.63
N THR A 116 -4.50 13.34 -21.59
CA THR A 116 -5.74 12.57 -21.68
C THR A 116 -6.90 13.39 -21.17
N ASN A 117 -7.92 13.58 -22.01
CA ASN A 117 -9.18 14.17 -21.56
C ASN A 117 -10.00 13.10 -20.84
N VAL A 118 -10.33 13.34 -19.58
CA VAL A 118 -11.11 12.40 -18.76
C VAL A 118 -12.33 13.07 -18.19
N THR A 119 -13.45 12.36 -18.24
CA THR A 119 -14.71 12.75 -17.59
C THR A 119 -14.91 11.91 -16.34
N TYR A 120 -15.01 12.56 -15.18
CA TYR A 120 -15.13 11.87 -13.90
C TYR A 120 -15.98 12.67 -12.90
N PHE A 121 -16.41 12.01 -11.83
CA PHE A 121 -17.10 12.67 -10.72
C PHE A 121 -16.08 13.33 -9.79
N ASN A 122 -16.09 14.65 -9.71
CA ASN A 122 -15.23 15.40 -8.80
C ASN A 122 -16.01 15.78 -7.53
N GLN A 123 -15.67 15.12 -6.42
CA GLN A 123 -16.26 15.39 -5.11
C GLN A 123 -15.67 16.63 -4.41
N TRP A 124 -14.57 17.19 -4.91
CA TRP A 124 -13.83 18.29 -4.30
C TRP A 124 -14.28 19.67 -4.79
N LEU A 125 -15.19 19.72 -5.77
CA LEU A 125 -15.87 20.95 -6.16
C LEU A 125 -16.75 21.46 -5.01
N GLU A 126 -16.99 22.78 -4.97
CA GLU A 126 -17.94 23.40 -4.02
C GLU A 126 -19.31 22.70 -4.07
N VAL A 127 -19.73 22.32 -5.27
CA VAL A 127 -20.86 21.42 -5.51
C VAL A 127 -20.34 20.21 -6.30
N PRO A 128 -20.29 19.01 -5.70
CA PRO A 128 -19.84 17.79 -6.38
C PRO A 128 -20.59 17.53 -7.69
N ALA A 129 -19.86 17.30 -8.78
CA ALA A 129 -20.44 17.14 -10.10
C ALA A 129 -19.53 16.31 -11.03
N ILE A 130 -20.09 15.89 -12.16
CA ILE A 130 -19.30 15.36 -13.28
C ILE A 130 -18.62 16.54 -13.98
N GLU A 131 -17.32 16.44 -14.21
CA GLU A 131 -16.54 17.40 -14.99
C GLU A 131 -15.66 16.69 -16.02
N THR A 132 -15.10 17.46 -16.96
CA THR A 132 -14.12 16.96 -17.92
C THR A 132 -12.87 17.83 -17.87
N ASN A 133 -11.72 17.22 -17.58
CA ASN A 133 -10.42 17.88 -17.49
C ASN A 133 -9.36 17.11 -18.28
N THR A 134 -8.29 17.80 -18.65
CA THR A 134 -7.10 17.19 -19.24
C THR A 134 -6.12 16.82 -18.13
N LEU A 135 -5.78 15.54 -18.04
CA LEU A 135 -4.67 15.02 -17.22
C LEU A 135 -3.43 14.94 -18.10
N TYR A 136 -2.26 15.24 -17.54
CA TYR A 136 -1.02 15.44 -18.31
C TYR A 136 -0.03 14.29 -18.19
N TYR A 137 -0.28 13.36 -17.26
CA TYR A 137 0.60 12.23 -17.02
C TYR A 137 -0.20 10.93 -16.95
N ALA A 138 0.44 9.82 -17.29
CA ALA A 138 -0.03 8.47 -17.02
C ALA A 138 0.95 7.77 -16.08
N ALA A 139 0.44 7.10 -15.06
CA ALA A 139 1.24 6.38 -14.07
C ALA A 139 0.53 5.08 -13.65
N GLY A 140 1.19 4.27 -12.84
CA GLY A 140 0.62 3.06 -12.27
C GLY A 140 0.19 3.24 -10.83
N MET A 141 -0.97 2.69 -10.47
CA MET A 141 -1.37 2.48 -9.10
C MET A 141 -1.85 1.05 -8.94
N MET A 142 -1.13 0.26 -8.14
CA MET A 142 -1.40 -1.17 -7.95
C MET A 142 -1.86 -1.45 -6.53
N GLN A 143 -2.86 -2.32 -6.40
CA GLN A 143 -3.44 -2.74 -5.14
C GLN A 143 -3.43 -4.26 -5.02
N SER A 144 -3.27 -4.81 -3.81
CA SER A 144 -3.56 -6.23 -3.60
C SER A 144 -5.05 -6.51 -3.84
N TRP A 145 -5.38 -7.70 -4.36
CA TRP A 145 -6.77 -8.15 -4.45
C TRP A 145 -7.35 -8.49 -3.08
N ASN A 146 -6.54 -9.16 -2.26
CA ASN A 146 -6.92 -9.55 -0.92
C ASN A 146 -6.66 -8.44 0.07
N LYS A 147 -7.55 -8.35 1.07
CA LYS A 147 -7.39 -7.48 2.22
C LYS A 147 -6.38 -8.09 3.19
N PHE A 148 -5.47 -7.27 3.69
CA PHE A 148 -4.54 -7.64 4.75
C PHE A 148 -5.08 -7.21 6.11
N CYS A 149 -5.18 -8.17 7.03
CA CYS A 149 -5.37 -7.89 8.45
C CYS A 149 -4.00 -7.94 9.13
N MET A 150 -3.36 -6.79 9.31
CA MET A 150 -2.07 -6.70 9.98
C MET A 150 -2.26 -6.44 11.47
N GLN A 151 -1.85 -7.40 12.31
CA GLN A 151 -1.74 -7.22 13.76
C GLN A 151 -0.28 -7.02 14.22
N GLY A 152 0.66 -7.26 13.30
CA GLY A 152 2.10 -7.18 13.48
C GLY A 152 2.79 -7.90 12.32
N GLY A 153 4.07 -7.61 12.09
CA GLY A 153 4.86 -8.28 11.06
C GLY A 153 5.91 -7.39 10.43
N LEU A 154 6.43 -7.82 9.28
CA LEU A 154 7.42 -7.14 8.48
C LEU A 154 6.97 -7.15 7.02
N ILE A 155 7.17 -6.02 6.34
CA ILE A 155 7.14 -5.95 4.88
C ILE A 155 8.53 -5.47 4.46
N GLU A 156 9.18 -6.21 3.56
CA GLU A 156 10.46 -5.84 2.96
C GLU A 156 10.26 -5.60 1.47
N VAL A 157 10.88 -4.54 0.95
CA VAL A 157 10.78 -4.14 -0.45
C VAL A 157 12.15 -3.72 -0.95
N ALA A 158 12.57 -4.29 -2.08
CA ALA A 158 13.73 -3.81 -2.82
C ALA A 158 13.26 -2.90 -3.96
N ALA A 159 13.39 -1.59 -3.79
CA ALA A 159 12.89 -0.61 -4.75
C ALA A 159 13.99 0.30 -5.32
N LYS A 160 13.77 0.74 -6.57
CA LYS A 160 14.47 1.88 -7.16
C LYS A 160 13.44 2.96 -7.47
N LEU A 161 13.50 4.06 -6.71
CA LEU A 161 12.56 5.16 -6.85
C LEU A 161 12.68 5.86 -8.21
N PRO A 162 11.58 6.40 -8.75
CA PRO A 162 11.59 7.13 -10.01
C PRO A 162 12.47 8.39 -9.92
N GLY A 163 13.08 8.77 -11.05
CA GLY A 163 13.92 9.95 -11.12
C GLY A 163 14.07 10.47 -12.54
N ALA A 164 13.82 11.76 -12.73
CA ALA A 164 14.13 12.47 -13.97
C ALA A 164 15.65 12.71 -14.08
N ILE A 165 16.42 11.65 -14.30
CA ILE A 165 17.90 11.66 -14.25
C ILE A 165 18.57 11.54 -15.62
N ASN A 166 17.77 11.45 -16.70
CA ASN A 166 18.31 11.11 -18.01
C ASN A 166 19.05 12.28 -18.66
N ILE A 167 20.38 12.32 -18.57
CA ILE A 167 21.20 13.42 -19.13
C ILE A 167 21.44 13.32 -20.64
N LEU A 168 21.14 12.18 -21.26
CA LEU A 168 21.29 11.92 -22.70
C LEU A 168 20.08 11.12 -23.21
N PRO A 169 19.51 11.42 -24.38
CA PRO A 169 18.37 10.65 -24.89
C PRO A 169 18.70 9.15 -25.07
N ASP A 170 17.72 8.28 -24.79
CA ASP A 170 17.83 6.84 -24.98
C ASP A 170 16.58 6.24 -25.68
N ASP A 171 16.52 4.90 -25.77
CA ASP A 171 15.42 4.21 -26.45
C ASP A 171 14.05 4.41 -25.77
N VAL A 172 14.05 4.70 -24.48
CA VAL A 172 12.87 4.91 -23.61
C VAL A 172 12.63 6.41 -23.37
N HIS A 173 13.68 7.17 -23.06
CA HIS A 173 13.63 8.57 -22.67
C HIS A 173 14.15 9.47 -23.80
N LYS A 174 13.25 10.04 -24.59
CA LYS A 174 13.64 10.83 -25.77
C LYS A 174 14.15 12.24 -25.44
N SER A 175 13.86 12.75 -24.25
CA SER A 175 14.29 14.07 -23.78
C SER A 175 15.42 13.96 -22.75
N THR A 176 16.26 14.99 -22.73
CA THR A 176 17.24 15.21 -21.67
C THR A 176 16.60 15.91 -20.48
N THR A 177 16.95 15.48 -19.27
CA THR A 177 16.45 16.09 -18.04
C THR A 177 16.98 17.52 -17.86
N MET A 178 16.11 18.38 -17.35
CA MET A 178 16.46 19.71 -16.84
C MET A 178 16.43 19.76 -15.31
N ASN A 179 16.26 18.61 -14.64
CA ASN A 179 16.18 18.51 -13.20
C ASN A 179 17.50 18.98 -12.57
N PRO A 180 17.50 20.06 -11.75
CA PRO A 180 18.72 20.61 -11.17
C PRO A 180 19.48 19.59 -10.31
N ASN A 181 18.77 18.71 -9.60
CA ASN A 181 19.40 17.65 -8.80
C ASN A 181 20.13 16.63 -9.67
N ALA A 182 19.61 16.33 -10.87
CA ALA A 182 20.28 15.44 -11.82
C ALA A 182 21.47 16.12 -12.51
N LEU A 183 21.36 17.42 -12.79
CA LEU A 183 22.42 18.22 -13.40
C LEU A 183 23.54 18.60 -12.41
N GLY A 184 23.29 18.48 -11.10
CA GLY A 184 24.24 18.84 -10.06
C GLY A 184 24.39 20.35 -9.86
N GLU A 185 23.46 21.15 -10.39
CA GLU A 185 23.48 22.60 -10.29
C GLU A 185 22.08 23.21 -10.32
N LEU A 186 21.88 24.24 -9.51
CA LEU A 186 20.67 25.06 -9.50
C LEU A 186 21.04 26.49 -9.88
N TRP A 187 20.32 27.03 -10.86
CA TRP A 187 20.39 28.44 -11.24
C TRP A 187 19.13 29.15 -10.77
N LYS A 188 19.27 30.07 -9.83
CA LYS A 188 18.15 30.85 -9.30
C LYS A 188 18.60 32.29 -9.03
N ASP A 189 17.84 33.26 -9.53
CA ASP A 189 18.09 34.70 -9.34
C ASP A 189 19.53 35.12 -9.73
N GLY A 190 20.07 34.52 -10.81
CA GLY A 190 21.42 34.78 -11.29
C GLY A 190 22.55 34.10 -10.49
N VAL A 191 22.21 33.35 -9.43
CA VAL A 191 23.16 32.62 -8.59
C VAL A 191 23.20 31.15 -8.99
N LYS A 192 24.39 30.64 -9.26
CA LYS A 192 24.65 29.21 -9.47
C LYS A 192 25.04 28.55 -8.15
N THR A 193 24.26 27.57 -7.72
CA THR A 193 24.55 26.74 -6.55
C THR A 193 24.85 25.31 -7.01
N LYS A 194 26.00 24.76 -6.58
CA LYS A 194 26.35 23.36 -6.84
C LYS A 194 25.54 22.44 -5.93
N LEU A 195 24.99 21.37 -6.49
CA LEU A 195 24.27 20.32 -5.78
C LEU A 195 25.09 19.03 -5.75
N THR A 196 24.82 18.20 -4.75
CA THR A 196 25.41 16.89 -4.51
C THR A 196 24.29 15.84 -4.47
N PRO A 197 24.61 14.55 -4.63
CA PRO A 197 23.60 13.48 -4.53
C PRO A 197 22.89 13.38 -3.18
N ARG A 198 23.40 14.05 -2.13
CA ARG A 198 22.78 14.09 -0.79
C ARG A 198 21.84 15.28 -0.62
N ASP A 199 21.85 16.23 -1.54
CA ASP A 199 20.97 17.38 -1.48
C ASP A 199 19.53 16.95 -1.74
N ARG A 200 18.61 17.50 -0.94
CA ARG A 200 17.17 17.34 -1.15
C ARG A 200 16.77 17.86 -2.53
N VAL A 201 15.69 17.30 -3.06
CA VAL A 201 15.03 17.76 -4.29
C VAL A 201 14.80 19.27 -4.22
N LYS A 202 15.22 19.99 -5.27
CA LYS A 202 15.12 21.46 -5.38
C LYS A 202 13.90 21.91 -6.18
N ASP A 203 13.38 21.03 -7.02
CA ASP A 203 12.22 21.30 -7.86
C ASP A 203 11.29 20.08 -7.87
N GLY A 204 10.16 20.22 -7.18
CA GLY A 204 9.14 19.18 -7.08
C GLY A 204 8.38 18.94 -8.37
N ALA A 205 8.43 19.86 -9.34
CA ALA A 205 7.73 19.73 -10.61
C ALA A 205 8.21 18.53 -11.46
N TYR A 206 9.41 18.01 -11.18
CA TYR A 206 9.93 16.78 -11.79
C TYR A 206 9.35 15.48 -11.20
N TYR A 207 8.49 15.58 -10.19
CA TYR A 207 7.86 14.44 -9.51
C TYR A 207 6.35 14.70 -9.30
N PRO A 208 5.58 14.95 -10.38
CA PRO A 208 4.22 15.49 -10.29
C PRO A 208 3.11 14.43 -10.07
N THR A 209 3.47 13.17 -9.91
CA THR A 209 2.55 12.03 -9.82
C THR A 209 2.85 11.19 -8.58
N TRP A 210 1.90 10.33 -8.19
CA TRP A 210 2.03 9.41 -7.06
C TRP A 210 1.93 7.93 -7.48
N PRO A 211 2.84 7.41 -8.35
CA PRO A 211 2.85 5.99 -8.66
C PRO A 211 2.98 5.17 -7.38
N GLY A 212 2.05 4.23 -7.18
CA GLY A 212 1.89 3.55 -5.90
C GLY A 212 1.70 2.06 -6.03
N ILE A 213 2.08 1.35 -4.97
CA ILE A 213 1.80 -0.07 -4.74
C ILE A 213 1.33 -0.19 -3.31
N TRP A 214 0.04 -0.47 -3.09
CA TRP A 214 -0.54 -0.54 -1.76
C TRP A 214 -1.16 -1.91 -1.51
N LEU A 215 -1.17 -2.36 -0.27
CA LEU A 215 -2.02 -3.47 0.15
C LEU A 215 -3.36 -2.91 0.58
N LEU A 216 -4.44 -3.57 0.16
CA LEU A 216 -5.77 -3.23 0.68
C LEU A 216 -5.84 -3.61 2.16
N GLY A 217 -6.28 -2.66 2.97
CA GLY A 217 -6.64 -2.92 4.35
C GLY A 217 -8.07 -3.43 4.47
N ASN A 218 -8.53 -3.61 5.70
CA ASN A 218 -9.83 -4.21 5.96
C ASN A 218 -11.01 -3.23 5.77
N LEU A 219 -10.75 -1.93 5.80
CA LEU A 219 -11.79 -0.92 6.01
C LEU A 219 -12.29 -0.20 4.77
N GLY A 220 -11.50 -0.10 3.70
CA GLY A 220 -11.87 0.66 2.51
C GLY A 220 -11.23 0.11 1.24
N ARG A 221 -11.42 0.83 0.13
CA ARG A 221 -10.65 0.63 -1.08
C ARG A 221 -9.95 1.93 -1.41
N ALA A 222 -8.63 1.94 -1.23
CA ALA A 222 -7.78 3.06 -1.54
C ALA A 222 -8.08 3.70 -2.91
N LEU A 223 -7.98 5.03 -2.98
CA LEU A 223 -8.35 5.90 -4.11
C LEU A 223 -9.84 5.91 -4.52
N PHE A 224 -10.68 5.06 -3.94
CA PHE A 224 -12.14 5.22 -4.03
C PHE A 224 -12.60 6.04 -2.84
N SER A 225 -12.56 7.37 -2.96
CA SER A 225 -12.74 8.27 -1.82
C SER A 225 -14.05 8.11 -1.07
N ALA A 226 -15.13 7.67 -1.72
CA ALA A 226 -16.38 7.34 -1.03
C ALA A 226 -16.21 6.23 0.03
N SER A 227 -15.22 5.34 -0.17
CA SER A 227 -14.89 4.23 0.73
C SER A 227 -13.79 4.53 1.74
N THR A 228 -13.06 5.64 1.61
CA THR A 228 -11.95 6.02 2.51
C THR A 228 -12.16 7.37 3.21
N SER A 229 -13.18 8.14 2.78
CA SER A 229 -13.57 9.40 3.41
C SER A 229 -13.90 9.18 4.88
N ARG A 230 -13.34 10.03 5.75
CA ARG A 230 -13.51 9.94 7.22
C ARG A 230 -12.94 8.66 7.85
N MET A 231 -12.04 7.96 7.16
CA MET A 231 -11.38 6.76 7.67
C MET A 231 -9.87 6.93 7.78
N TRP A 232 -9.23 7.50 6.77
CA TRP A 232 -7.82 7.87 6.82
C TRP A 232 -7.63 9.29 7.39
N PRO A 233 -6.81 9.54 8.43
CA PRO A 233 -5.96 8.61 9.18
C PRO A 233 -6.60 8.09 10.48
N TRP A 234 -7.92 8.18 10.69
CA TRP A 234 -8.53 8.18 12.03
C TRP A 234 -8.91 6.83 12.67
N THR A 235 -8.44 5.70 12.15
CA THR A 235 -8.90 4.34 12.55
C THR A 235 -7.96 3.57 13.48
N TYR A 236 -6.95 4.23 14.08
CA TYR A 236 -5.94 3.60 14.94
C TYR A 236 -6.37 3.43 16.42
N ASN A 237 -5.52 2.74 17.19
CA ASN A 237 -5.77 2.39 18.59
C ASN A 237 -5.53 3.53 19.59
N GLU A 238 -5.15 4.72 19.13
CA GLU A 238 -4.78 5.84 20.00
C GLU A 238 -5.81 6.97 19.87
N CYS A 239 -6.17 7.52 21.03
CA CYS A 239 -7.11 8.61 21.12
C CYS A 239 -6.40 9.95 21.09
N ASP A 240 -6.63 10.67 20.00
CA ASP A 240 -6.11 12.01 19.82
C ASP A 240 -7.25 13.01 20.07
N ALA A 241 -7.12 13.78 21.14
CA ALA A 241 -8.12 14.76 21.54
C ALA A 241 -8.31 15.85 20.46
N ASP A 242 -7.25 16.24 19.76
CA ASP A 242 -7.26 17.27 18.72
C ASP A 242 -7.97 16.79 17.44
N LEU A 243 -7.96 15.47 17.20
CA LEU A 243 -8.60 14.83 16.06
C LEU A 243 -9.94 14.15 16.41
N SER A 244 -10.41 14.29 17.65
CA SER A 244 -11.62 13.62 18.15
C SER A 244 -12.88 13.80 17.28
N PRO A 245 -13.15 14.95 16.62
CA PRO A 245 -14.31 15.08 15.73
C PRO A 245 -14.24 14.20 14.48
N HIS A 246 -13.03 13.74 14.13
CA HIS A 246 -12.76 12.93 12.95
C HIS A 246 -12.50 11.46 13.27
N GLN A 247 -12.16 11.13 14.53
CA GLN A 247 -11.97 9.76 15.05
C GLN A 247 -13.27 9.05 15.46
N ALA A 248 -14.31 9.08 14.60
CA ALA A 248 -15.60 8.46 14.90
C ALA A 248 -15.57 6.91 14.89
N ILE A 249 -14.54 6.31 14.27
CA ILE A 249 -14.39 4.86 14.06
C ILE A 249 -13.02 4.42 14.61
N SER A 250 -12.75 4.72 15.88
CA SER A 250 -11.46 4.50 16.56
C SER A 250 -11.61 3.77 17.91
N ALA A 251 -10.49 3.57 18.61
CA ALA A 251 -10.46 3.03 19.97
C ALA A 251 -11.03 3.98 21.05
N CYS A 252 -11.53 5.16 20.70
CA CYS A 252 -12.01 6.13 21.68
C CYS A 252 -13.47 5.94 22.07
N ASP A 253 -14.21 5.16 21.29
CA ASP A 253 -15.61 4.89 21.55
C ASP A 253 -15.77 3.62 22.42
N PRO A 254 -16.23 3.75 23.68
CA PRO A 254 -16.52 2.61 24.53
C PRO A 254 -17.84 1.90 24.16
N ASN A 255 -18.66 2.46 23.27
CA ASN A 255 -19.89 1.87 22.78
C ASN A 255 -20.11 2.15 21.28
N PRO A 256 -19.27 1.58 20.41
CA PRO A 256 -19.26 1.88 18.97
C PRO A 256 -20.51 1.36 18.23
N GLY A 257 -21.29 0.47 18.84
CA GLY A 257 -22.42 -0.18 18.19
C GLY A 257 -21.99 -1.11 17.04
N TYR A 258 -22.98 -1.54 16.24
CA TYR A 258 -22.78 -2.30 14.99
C TYR A 258 -21.90 -3.58 15.09
N GLY A 259 -21.82 -4.20 16.27
CA GLY A 259 -21.00 -5.39 16.51
C GLY A 259 -19.49 -5.12 16.63
N LEU A 260 -19.08 -3.85 16.70
CA LEU A 260 -17.68 -3.47 16.87
C LEU A 260 -17.24 -3.60 18.33
N HIS A 261 -15.97 -3.98 18.54
CA HIS A 261 -15.41 -4.08 19.89
C HIS A 261 -15.16 -2.67 20.50
N PRO A 262 -15.60 -2.44 21.75
CA PRO A 262 -15.24 -1.24 22.51
C PRO A 262 -13.72 -1.05 22.61
N ASN A 263 -13.26 0.20 22.59
CA ASN A 263 -11.87 0.58 22.82
C ASN A 263 -10.83 -0.10 21.90
N GLN A 264 -11.22 -0.38 20.66
CA GLN A 264 -10.35 -0.99 19.67
C GLN A 264 -10.36 -0.15 18.39
N GLY A 265 -9.19 0.08 17.81
CA GLY A 265 -9.04 0.63 16.47
C GLY A 265 -9.56 -0.36 15.44
N ARG A 266 -9.68 0.10 14.20
CA ARG A 266 -10.43 -0.62 13.17
C ARG A 266 -9.50 -1.17 12.08
N GLY A 267 -8.21 -0.86 12.17
CA GLY A 267 -7.22 -1.23 11.17
C GLY A 267 -6.98 -0.08 10.20
N ALA A 268 -6.45 -0.39 9.03
CA ALA A 268 -6.16 0.60 8.00
C ALA A 268 -7.08 0.39 6.79
N PRO A 269 -7.45 1.45 6.05
CA PRO A 269 -8.08 1.31 4.74
C PRO A 269 -7.07 0.81 3.68
N GLU A 270 -5.79 1.15 3.84
CA GLU A 270 -4.67 0.71 3.00
C GLU A 270 -3.36 0.64 3.81
N ILE A 271 -2.38 -0.09 3.28
CA ILE A 271 -0.98 -0.06 3.71
C ILE A 271 -0.12 0.27 2.51
N ASP A 272 0.53 1.43 2.54
CA ASP A 272 1.35 1.90 1.43
C ASP A 272 2.70 1.16 1.44
N ILE A 273 2.92 0.27 0.47
CA ILE A 273 4.20 -0.43 0.31
C ILE A 273 5.23 0.52 -0.34
N LEU A 274 4.77 1.23 -1.37
CA LEU A 274 5.54 2.24 -2.06
C LEU A 274 4.60 3.34 -2.55
N GLU A 275 5.01 4.59 -2.35
CA GLU A 275 4.41 5.77 -2.96
C GLU A 275 5.54 6.65 -3.51
N GLY A 276 5.54 6.86 -4.82
CA GLY A 276 6.70 7.37 -5.56
C GLY A 276 6.52 8.78 -6.11
N GLY A 277 6.30 9.77 -5.26
CA GLY A 277 6.28 11.18 -5.69
C GLY A 277 5.53 12.10 -4.73
N GLY A 278 5.53 13.40 -5.03
CA GLY A 278 4.88 14.45 -4.25
C GLY A 278 5.84 15.41 -3.54
N ALA A 279 5.87 16.66 -3.99
CA ALA A 279 5.99 17.77 -3.05
C ALA A 279 4.56 18.11 -2.61
N ALA A 280 4.26 17.90 -1.32
CA ALA A 280 3.10 18.53 -0.69
C ALA A 280 3.31 20.06 -0.61
#